data_AF-A0A090WLH2-F1
#
_entry.id   AF-A0A090WLH2-F1
#
_cell.length_a   1.000
_cell.length_b   1.000
_cell.length_c   1.000
_cell.angle_alpha   90.00
_cell.angle_beta   90.00
_cell.angle_gamma   90.00
#
_symmetry.space_group_name_H-M   'P 1'
#
loop_
_entity.id
_entity.type
_entity.pdbx_description
1 polymer ?
#
loop_
_entity_poly.entity_id
_entity_poly.type
_entity_poly.pdbx_seq_one_letter_code
_entity_poly.pdbx_strand_id
1 'polypeptide(L)'
;MDKPLKIVFFGTPEFATGVLETLHNSHHQIVAVVTAVDKPAGRGRKLNESHVKQFAIQNNIPVLQPSNLKAPEFIKELKSYNADLQVIVAFRMLPKVVWNMPAMGTFNLHASLLPEYRGAAPINWAIINQESQSGVTTFS
;
A
#
# COMPACT_ATOMS: atom_id res chain seq x y z
N MET A 1 -23.30 4.90 15.98
CA MET A 1 -22.47 4.21 14.97
C MET A 1 -21.10 4.84 15.04
N ASP A 2 -20.05 4.02 15.16
CA ASP A 2 -18.68 4.53 15.22
C ASP A 2 -18.33 5.26 13.93
N LYS A 3 -17.52 6.31 14.06
CA LYS A 3 -17.07 7.13 12.93
C LYS A 3 -16.22 6.28 11.97
N PRO A 4 -16.41 6.39 10.64
CA PRO A 4 -15.56 5.73 9.64
C PRO A 4 -14.07 6.02 9.89
N LEU A 5 -13.25 4.97 9.97
CA LEU A 5 -11.79 5.12 10.06
C LEU A 5 -11.25 5.74 8.76
N LYS A 6 -10.40 6.75 8.93
CA LYS A 6 -9.65 7.36 7.83
C LYS A 6 -8.38 6.58 7.58
N ILE A 7 -8.27 6.07 6.36
CA ILE A 7 -7.19 5.20 5.94
C ILE A 7 -6.35 5.89 4.87
N VAL A 8 -5.03 5.88 5.04
CA VAL A 8 -4.11 6.06 3.92
C VAL A 8 -3.60 4.70 3.49
N PHE A 9 -3.76 4.40 2.20
CA PHE A 9 -3.36 3.12 1.62
C PHE A 9 -2.04 3.26 0.85
N PHE A 10 -1.07 2.38 1.13
CA PHE A 10 0.22 2.30 0.46
C PHE A 10 0.27 1.02 -0.38
N GLY A 11 0.41 1.15 -1.69
CA GLY A 11 0.55 -0.01 -2.57
C GLY A 11 0.94 0.35 -3.99
N THR A 12 1.28 -0.64 -4.81
CA THR A 12 1.70 -0.40 -6.21
C THR A 12 1.17 -1.43 -7.22
N PRO A 13 1.34 -2.75 -7.00
CA PRO A 13 0.94 -3.73 -8.01
C PRO A 13 -0.57 -4.00 -8.00
N GLU A 14 -1.05 -4.73 -9.00
CA GLU A 14 -2.43 -5.21 -9.10
C GLU A 14 -2.89 -5.94 -7.83
N PHE A 15 -2.03 -6.77 -7.23
CA PHE A 15 -2.29 -7.45 -5.95
C PHE A 15 -2.77 -6.50 -4.84
N ALA A 16 -2.19 -5.30 -4.75
CA ALA A 16 -2.60 -4.30 -3.76
C ALA A 16 -3.95 -3.65 -4.10
N THR A 17 -4.35 -3.63 -5.38
CA THR A 17 -5.58 -2.99 -5.85
C THR A 17 -6.83 -3.72 -5.35
N GLY A 18 -6.82 -5.06 -5.31
CA GLY A 18 -7.94 -5.82 -4.75
C GLY A 18 -8.21 -5.54 -3.26
N VAL A 19 -7.14 -5.30 -2.49
CA VAL A 19 -7.28 -4.89 -1.07
C VAL A 19 -7.81 -3.47 -0.97
N LEU A 20 -7.30 -2.55 -1.79
CA LEU A 20 -7.77 -1.17 -1.84
C LEU A 20 -9.27 -1.10 -2.20
N GLU A 21 -9.70 -1.85 -3.20
CA GLU A 21 -11.11 -1.94 -3.61
C GLU A 21 -12.00 -2.47 -2.49
N THR A 22 -11.57 -3.53 -1.81
CA THR A 22 -12.30 -4.10 -0.66
C THR A 22 -12.46 -3.08 0.45
N LEU A 23 -11.40 -2.32 0.78
CA LEU A 23 -11.46 -1.27 1.79
C LEU A 23 -12.31 -0.08 1.33
N HIS A 24 -12.26 0.30 0.05
CA HIS A 24 -13.05 1.38 -0.51
C HIS A 24 -14.56 1.08 -0.46
N ASN A 25 -14.94 -0.17 -0.71
CA ASN A 25 -16.33 -0.63 -0.66
C ASN A 25 -16.81 -0.97 0.77
N SER A 26 -15.96 -0.79 1.77
CA SER A 26 -16.29 -1.02 3.18
C SER A 26 -16.89 0.24 3.83
N HIS A 27 -17.10 0.21 5.14
CA HIS A 27 -17.53 1.36 5.92
C HIS A 27 -16.37 2.34 6.26
N HIS A 28 -15.15 2.05 5.82
CA HIS A 28 -13.97 2.90 6.03
C HIS A 28 -13.86 3.99 4.96
N GLN A 29 -13.06 5.02 5.25
CA GLN A 29 -12.80 6.12 4.32
C GLN A 29 -11.34 6.09 3.85
N ILE A 30 -11.11 5.80 2.58
CA ILE A 30 -9.78 5.99 1.98
C ILE A 30 -9.58 7.49 1.72
N VAL A 31 -8.74 8.14 2.52
CA VAL A 31 -8.48 9.59 2.43
C VAL A 31 -7.35 9.93 1.47
N ALA A 32 -6.43 9.00 1.23
CA ALA A 32 -5.41 9.10 0.21
C ALA A 32 -4.79 7.74 -0.13
N VAL A 33 -4.15 7.69 -1.29
CA VAL A 33 -3.37 6.54 -1.78
C VAL A 33 -1.93 6.99 -2.04
N VAL A 34 -0.95 6.22 -1.57
CA VAL A 34 0.47 6.42 -1.83
C VAL A 34 0.98 5.27 -2.68
N THR A 35 1.55 5.60 -3.84
CA THR A 35 2.09 4.61 -4.79
C THR A 35 3.43 5.04 -5.36
N ALA A 36 4.13 4.13 -6.03
CA ALA A 36 5.39 4.44 -6.68
C ALA A 36 5.18 5.47 -7.80
N VAL A 37 6.18 6.33 -8.02
CA VAL A 37 6.22 7.24 -9.17
C VAL A 37 6.10 6.44 -10.46
N ASP A 38 5.37 6.97 -11.44
CA ASP A 38 5.26 6.38 -12.76
C ASP A 38 6.65 6.20 -13.37
N LYS A 39 6.89 5.02 -13.95
CA LYS A 39 8.18 4.70 -14.54
C LYS A 39 7.98 4.09 -15.93
N PRO A 40 8.91 4.33 -16.86
CA PRO A 40 8.94 3.64 -18.13
C PRO A 40 9.03 2.12 -17.92
N ALA A 41 8.10 1.35 -18.48
CA ALA A 41 8.04 -0.10 -18.34
C ALA A 41 7.77 -0.80 -19.68
N GLY A 42 8.05 -2.11 -19.73
CA GLY A 42 7.81 -2.95 -20.90
C GLY A 42 8.69 -2.65 -22.12
N ARG A 43 8.39 -3.33 -23.24
CA ARG A 43 9.02 -3.04 -24.54
C ARG A 43 8.53 -1.68 -25.04
N GLY A 44 9.45 -0.80 -25.43
CA GLY A 44 9.15 0.56 -25.87
C GLY A 44 9.09 1.62 -24.76
N ARG A 45 9.30 1.24 -23.49
CA ARG A 45 9.48 2.15 -22.34
C ARG A 45 8.41 3.26 -22.26
N LYS A 46 7.15 2.92 -22.50
CA LYS A 46 6.04 3.86 -22.29
C LYS A 46 5.88 4.11 -20.79
N LEU A 47 5.48 5.33 -20.42
CA LEU A 47 5.16 5.68 -19.05
C LEU A 47 3.98 4.79 -18.60
N ASN A 48 4.17 4.02 -17.53
CA ASN A 48 3.13 3.15 -17.00
C ASN A 48 2.75 3.61 -15.59
N GLU A 49 1.45 3.79 -15.39
CA GLU A 49 0.88 4.09 -14.09
C GLU A 49 0.72 2.80 -13.29
N SER A 50 0.81 2.91 -11.96
CA SER A 50 0.51 1.77 -11.10
C SER A 50 -0.98 1.42 -11.11
N HIS A 51 -1.35 0.15 -10.96
CA HIS A 51 -2.76 -0.28 -10.86
C HIS A 51 -3.49 0.44 -9.73
N VAL A 52 -2.81 0.63 -8.59
CA VAL A 52 -3.32 1.38 -7.44
C VAL A 52 -3.60 2.86 -7.78
N LYS A 53 -2.75 3.50 -8.60
CA LYS A 53 -2.98 4.88 -9.09
C LYS A 53 -4.22 4.95 -9.97
N GLN A 54 -4.36 4.02 -10.92
CA GLN A 54 -5.49 3.99 -11.84
C GLN A 54 -6.82 3.85 -11.08
N PHE A 55 -6.88 2.92 -10.12
CA PHE A 55 -8.05 2.75 -9.26
C PHE A 55 -8.38 4.03 -8.47
N ALA A 56 -7.36 4.67 -7.88
CA ALA A 56 -7.55 5.88 -7.10
C ALA A 56 -8.09 7.04 -7.94
N ILE A 57 -7.55 7.25 -9.15
CA ILE A 57 -8.02 8.29 -10.09
C ILE A 57 -9.49 8.03 -10.48
N GLN A 58 -9.84 6.80 -10.82
CA GLN A 58 -11.21 6.42 -11.21
C GLN A 58 -12.23 6.68 -10.10
N ASN A 59 -11.82 6.54 -8.84
CA ASN A 59 -12.67 6.73 -7.66
C ASN A 59 -12.48 8.10 -6.98
N ASN A 60 -11.81 9.05 -7.62
CA ASN A 60 -11.54 10.40 -7.09
C ASN A 60 -10.83 10.42 -5.73
N ILE A 61 -9.92 9.46 -5.51
CA ILE A 61 -9.10 9.36 -4.30
C ILE A 61 -7.78 10.10 -4.55
N PRO A 62 -7.34 11.00 -3.63
CA PRO A 62 -6.06 11.68 -3.75
C PRO A 62 -4.88 10.72 -3.88
N VAL A 63 -3.98 10.97 -4.83
CA VAL A 63 -2.79 10.14 -5.10
C VAL A 63 -1.51 10.89 -4.78
N LEU A 64 -0.65 10.29 -3.95
CA LEU A 64 0.68 10.79 -3.65
C LEU A 64 1.73 9.85 -4.26
N GLN A 65 2.69 10.41 -4.99
CA GLN A 65 3.81 9.68 -5.60
C GLN A 65 5.16 10.26 -5.16
N PRO A 66 5.50 10.22 -3.85
CA PRO A 66 6.76 10.78 -3.37
C PRO A 66 7.95 9.98 -3.91
N SER A 67 8.95 10.66 -4.48
CA SER A 67 10.25 10.04 -4.77
C SER A 67 10.97 9.67 -3.47
N ASN A 68 10.84 10.51 -2.43
CA ASN A 68 11.44 10.35 -1.10
C ASN A 68 10.37 10.43 0.02
N LEU A 69 10.21 9.35 0.78
CA LEU A 69 9.25 9.26 1.90
C LEU A 69 9.66 10.08 3.15
N LYS A 70 10.90 10.59 3.18
CA LYS A 70 11.39 11.45 4.27
C LYS A 70 11.31 12.95 3.92
N ALA A 71 10.83 13.30 2.74
CA ALA A 71 10.80 14.68 2.29
C ALA A 71 9.79 15.49 3.14
N PRO A 72 10.17 16.66 3.69
CA PRO A 72 9.31 17.43 4.59
C PRO A 72 7.95 17.80 3.98
N GLU A 73 7.92 18.11 2.69
CA GLU A 73 6.71 18.43 1.94
C GLU A 73 5.75 17.24 1.86
N PHE A 74 6.27 16.05 1.58
CA PHE A 74 5.49 14.82 1.58
C PHE A 74 4.97 14.49 2.99
N ILE A 75 5.81 14.62 4.01
CA ILE A 75 5.40 14.37 5.40
C ILE A 75 4.28 15.34 5.81
N LYS A 76 4.41 16.62 5.45
CA LYS A 76 3.40 17.65 5.72
C LYS A 76 2.08 17.33 5.01
N GLU A 77 2.15 16.97 3.74
CA GLU A 77 0.98 16.59 2.94
C GLU A 77 0.31 15.33 3.50
N LEU A 78 1.07 14.26 3.74
CA LEU A 78 0.57 13.01 4.31
C LEU A 78 -0.14 13.24 5.67
N LYS A 79 0.46 14.08 6.53
CA LYS A 79 -0.11 14.43 7.83
C LYS A 79 -1.44 15.19 7.71
N SER A 80 -1.62 15.98 6.64
CA SER A 80 -2.84 16.78 6.44
C SER A 80 -4.10 15.91 6.23
N TYR A 81 -3.94 14.66 5.80
CA TYR A 81 -5.04 13.72 5.65
C TYR A 81 -5.62 13.23 6.98
N ASN A 82 -4.91 13.42 8.11
CA ASN A 82 -5.35 13.04 9.45
C ASN A 82 -5.86 11.59 9.50
N ALA A 83 -5.04 10.66 9.01
CA ALA A 83 -5.36 9.25 8.98
C ALA A 83 -5.38 8.64 10.39
N ASP A 84 -6.39 7.82 10.65
CA ASP A 84 -6.46 7.02 11.87
C ASP A 84 -5.52 5.81 11.77
N LEU A 85 -5.37 5.27 10.55
CA LEU A 85 -4.66 4.02 10.26
C LEU A 85 -3.96 4.10 8.89
N GLN A 86 -2.80 3.45 8.76
CA GLN A 86 -2.15 3.24 7.47
C GLN A 86 -2.13 1.75 7.11
N VAL A 87 -2.49 1.43 5.87
CA VAL A 87 -2.45 0.06 5.31
C VAL A 87 -1.33 -0.02 4.29
N ILE A 88 -0.43 -0.99 4.42
CA ILE A 88 0.62 -1.25 3.45
C ILE A 88 0.38 -2.61 2.78
N VAL A 89 0.33 -2.63 1.45
CA VAL A 89 0.26 -3.86 0.65
C VAL A 89 1.24 -3.75 -0.51
N ALA A 90 2.25 -4.63 -0.55
CA ALA A 90 3.24 -4.68 -1.62
C ALA A 90 3.84 -3.30 -1.98
N PHE A 91 4.37 -2.62 -0.96
CA PHE A 91 5.05 -1.32 -1.07
C PHE A 91 6.46 -1.39 -0.47
N ARG A 92 7.30 -0.39 -0.78
CA ARG A 92 8.65 -0.28 -0.21
C ARG A 92 8.61 0.01 1.29
N MET A 93 9.71 -0.27 2.00
CA MET A 93 9.87 0.00 3.42
C MET A 93 9.59 1.48 3.76
N LEU A 94 8.80 1.72 4.82
CA LEU A 94 8.49 3.06 5.30
C LEU A 94 9.52 3.54 6.35
N PRO A 95 9.94 4.81 6.31
CA PRO A 95 10.75 5.38 7.38
C PRO A 95 9.93 5.60 8.66
N LYS A 96 10.59 5.63 9.83
CA LYS A 96 9.95 5.79 11.15
C LYS A 96 8.96 6.95 11.26
N VAL A 97 9.27 8.06 10.62
CA VAL A 97 8.41 9.25 10.59
C VAL A 97 7.07 9.01 9.89
N VAL A 98 6.99 8.03 8.97
CA VAL A 98 5.77 7.69 8.24
C VAL A 98 4.97 6.61 8.97
N TRP A 99 5.60 5.48 9.35
CA TRP A 99 4.83 4.36 9.94
C TRP A 99 4.34 4.62 11.38
N ASN A 100 4.97 5.55 12.11
CA ASN A 100 4.49 5.99 13.44
C ASN A 100 3.52 7.18 13.38
N MET A 101 3.17 7.69 12.19
CA MET A 101 2.33 8.87 12.05
C MET A 101 0.86 8.71 12.50
N PRO A 102 0.16 7.61 12.18
CA PRO A 102 -1.27 7.46 12.46
C PRO A 102 -1.48 6.97 13.90
N ALA A 103 -2.57 7.39 14.55
CA ALA A 103 -2.82 7.11 15.96
C ALA A 103 -3.02 5.62 16.26
N MET A 104 -3.63 4.87 15.33
CA MET A 104 -3.85 3.42 15.45
C MET A 104 -2.71 2.60 14.84
N GLY A 105 -1.62 3.25 14.42
CA GLY A 105 -0.45 2.60 13.85
C GLY A 105 -0.58 2.27 12.37
N THR A 106 0.41 1.52 11.88
CA THR A 106 0.52 1.12 10.48
C THR A 106 0.58 -0.38 10.42
N PHE A 107 -0.21 -1.01 9.55
CA PHE A 107 -0.14 -2.45 9.35
C PHE A 107 0.26 -2.79 7.93
N ASN A 108 0.91 -3.94 7.77
CA ASN A 108 1.34 -4.48 6.51
C ASN A 108 0.65 -5.81 6.24
N LEU A 109 0.14 -6.01 5.02
CA LEU A 109 -0.29 -7.31 4.51
C LEU A 109 0.85 -7.90 3.67
N HIS A 110 1.43 -8.99 4.17
CA HIS A 110 2.48 -9.74 3.52
C HIS A 110 1.95 -11.05 2.96
N ALA A 111 2.33 -11.39 1.72
CA ALA A 111 1.78 -12.52 0.98
C ALA A 111 2.49 -13.85 1.28
N SER A 112 2.70 -14.13 2.58
CA SER A 112 3.07 -15.45 3.09
C SER A 112 2.54 -15.67 4.51
N LEU A 113 2.65 -16.90 5.00
CA LEU A 113 2.50 -17.24 6.40
C LEU A 113 3.82 -16.94 7.13
N LEU A 114 3.93 -15.77 7.77
CA LEU A 114 5.14 -15.41 8.51
C LEU A 114 5.35 -16.38 9.70
N PRO A 115 6.61 -16.67 10.09
CA PRO A 115 7.86 -16.02 9.67
C PRO A 115 8.44 -16.51 8.34
N GLU A 116 7.80 -17.44 7.64
CA GLU A 116 8.27 -17.98 6.37
C GLU A 116 8.18 -16.96 5.24
N TYR A 117 9.10 -17.06 4.27
CA TYR A 117 9.12 -16.23 3.06
C TYR A 117 9.09 -14.72 3.32
N ARG A 118 9.84 -14.25 4.33
CA ARG A 118 10.08 -12.80 4.53
C ARG A 118 10.75 -12.19 3.31
N GLY A 119 10.50 -10.90 3.08
CA GLY A 119 11.17 -10.13 2.05
C GLY A 119 10.42 -10.11 0.72
N ALA A 120 11.15 -10.12 -0.39
CA ALA A 120 10.58 -9.94 -1.72
C ALA A 120 10.05 -11.25 -2.33
N ALA A 121 9.01 -11.13 -3.14
CA ALA A 121 8.44 -12.21 -3.97
C ALA A 121 8.05 -13.50 -3.21
N PRO A 122 7.33 -13.41 -2.07
CA PRO A 122 6.97 -14.59 -1.27
C PRO A 122 6.11 -15.62 -2.03
N ILE A 123 5.19 -15.15 -2.87
CA ILE A 123 4.34 -16.02 -3.71
C ILE A 123 5.19 -16.87 -4.65
N ASN A 124 6.17 -16.26 -5.31
CA ASN A 124 7.04 -16.95 -6.25
C ASN A 124 7.87 -18.04 -5.54
N TRP A 125 8.43 -17.72 -4.37
CA TRP A 125 9.23 -18.67 -3.62
C TRP A 125 8.44 -19.86 -3.09
N ALA A 126 7.21 -19.63 -2.58
CA ALA A 126 6.34 -20.71 -2.16
C ALA A 126 6.04 -21.69 -3.31
N ILE A 127 5.82 -21.18 -4.53
CA ILE A 127 5.61 -22.01 -5.72
C ILE A 127 6.90 -22.76 -6.12
N ILE A 128 8.05 -22.07 -6.15
CA ILE A 128 9.36 -22.68 -6.50
C ILE A 128 9.68 -23.85 -5.56
N ASN A 129 9.39 -23.69 -4.28
CA ASN A 129 9.63 -24.70 -3.26
C ASN A 129 8.53 -25.76 -3.17
N GLN A 130 7.50 -25.70 -4.05
CA GLN A 130 6.39 -26.64 -4.09
C GLN A 130 5.66 -26.73 -2.74
N GLU A 131 5.50 -25.60 -2.06
CA GLU A 131 4.75 -25.55 -0.82
C GLU A 131 3.31 -26.02 -1.04
N SER A 132 2.86 -26.93 -0.19
CA SER A 132 1.48 -27.44 -0.23
C SER A 132 0.45 -26.41 0.26
N GLN A 133 0.90 -25.40 0.99
CA GLN A 133 0.08 -24.32 1.52
C GLN A 133 0.88 -23.01 1.56
N SER A 134 0.17 -21.91 1.38
CA SER A 134 0.67 -20.55 1.64
C SER A 134 -0.48 -19.69 2.16
N GLY A 135 -0.29 -18.40 2.30
CA GLY A 135 -1.33 -17.52 2.81
C GLY A 135 -0.89 -16.07 2.89
N VAL A 136 -1.57 -15.32 3.77
CA VAL A 136 -1.29 -13.92 4.03
C VAL A 136 -1.14 -13.70 5.53
N THR A 137 -0.28 -12.77 5.92
CA THR A 137 -0.10 -12.34 7.31
C THR A 137 -0.21 -10.83 7.42
N THR A 138 -0.98 -10.35 8.40
CA THR A 138 -0.99 -8.94 8.79
C THR A 138 -0.14 -8.71 10.04
N PHE A 139 0.68 -7.67 10.06
CA PHE A 139 1.49 -7.29 11.23
C PHE A 139 1.68 -5.78 11.34
N SER A 140 2.07 -5.31 12.51
CA SER A 140 2.33 -3.91 12.88
C SER A 140 3.71 -3.74 13.50
#